data_AF-A0A5U8SWI9-F1
#
_entry.id   AF-A0A5U8SWI9-F1
#
_cell.length_a   1.000
_cell.length_b   1.000
_cell.length_c   1.000
_cell.angle_alpha   90.00
_cell.angle_beta   90.00
_cell.angle_gamma   90.00
#
_symmetry.space_group_name_H-M   'P 1'
#
loop_
_entity.id
_entity.type
_entity.pdbx_description
1 polymer ?
#
loop_
_entity_poly.entity_id
_entity_poly.type
_entity_poly.pdbx_seq_one_letter_code
_entity_poly.pdbx_strand_id
1 'polypeptide(L)'
;MYDVYGTPKPKSAAGKYGIQLRGMNGVTTLTDFSKLGYCVWAGTVYSDGKKGSGAKIPGYDISNESRYTIYVRPKSQACTMLRRGNSIWTDIPAYLNVLLFDHNPDLSVLPKYGIQICNQNGKTTYTSKYCPLMGGQLLSAMSGYTQYRNPYFNLGNYGTFVSSIKNKYYDLAALGLYVSGNYYDVRFLATVDSGWMGDMWTNNGNVQGIYNTHCIDGDLYL
;
A
#
# COMPACT_ATOMS: atom_id res chain seq x y z
N MET A 1 -14.03 -30.04 25.86
CA MET A 1 -14.60 -29.88 24.50
C MET A 1 -15.63 -28.78 24.62
N TYR A 2 -15.42 -27.64 23.96
CA TYR A 2 -16.38 -26.54 23.99
C TYR A 2 -16.93 -26.39 22.58
N ASP A 3 -18.16 -26.88 22.38
CA ASP A 3 -18.95 -26.56 21.20
C ASP A 3 -19.60 -25.20 21.39
N VAL A 4 -19.29 -24.26 20.50
CA VAL A 4 -19.93 -22.95 20.48
C VAL A 4 -20.94 -22.93 19.33
N TYR A 5 -22.22 -23.06 19.70
CA TYR A 5 -23.35 -22.87 18.79
C TYR A 5 -23.74 -21.39 18.77
N GLY A 6 -23.43 -20.69 17.68
CA GLY A 6 -24.00 -19.37 17.42
C GLY A 6 -25.44 -19.51 16.92
N THR A 7 -26.37 -18.72 17.46
CA THR A 7 -27.76 -18.71 17.00
C THR A 7 -27.87 -18.14 15.59
N PRO A 8 -28.52 -18.83 14.64
CA PRO A 8 -28.73 -18.32 13.30
C PRO A 8 -29.64 -17.08 13.33
N LYS A 9 -29.27 -16.03 12.58
CA LYS A 9 -30.16 -14.90 12.30
C LYS A 9 -31.24 -15.29 11.27
N PRO A 10 -32.38 -14.57 11.23
CA PRO A 10 -33.57 -14.99 10.50
C PRO A 10 -33.34 -15.04 8.99
N LYS A 11 -33.74 -16.17 8.38
CA LYS A 11 -33.89 -16.46 6.94
C LYS A 11 -32.96 -15.67 6.01
N SER A 12 -31.72 -16.11 5.90
CA SER A 12 -30.98 -15.92 4.64
C SER A 12 -31.64 -16.82 3.57
N ALA A 13 -31.78 -16.31 2.34
CA ALA A 13 -32.22 -17.15 1.22
C ALA A 13 -31.36 -18.41 1.14
N ALA A 14 -31.99 -19.55 0.81
CA ALA A 14 -31.31 -20.84 0.75
C ALA A 14 -29.99 -20.74 -0.03
N GLY A 15 -28.88 -21.15 0.60
CA GLY A 15 -27.54 -21.09 0.02
C GLY A 15 -26.65 -19.92 0.47
N LYS A 16 -27.08 -19.05 1.38
CA LYS A 16 -26.22 -17.99 1.95
C LYS A 16 -25.80 -18.30 3.39
N TYR A 17 -24.58 -18.81 3.56
CA TYR A 17 -23.89 -18.93 4.84
C TYR A 17 -23.03 -17.69 5.11
N GLY A 18 -22.99 -17.19 6.35
CA GLY A 18 -22.13 -16.07 6.72
C GLY A 18 -22.05 -15.86 8.23
N ILE A 19 -20.86 -15.50 8.73
CA ILE A 19 -20.64 -15.09 10.11
C ILE A 19 -20.76 -13.55 10.15
N GLN A 20 -21.69 -13.04 10.95
CA GLN A 20 -21.82 -11.61 11.22
C GLN A 20 -21.41 -11.35 12.66
N LEU A 21 -20.18 -10.87 12.88
CA LEU A 21 -19.73 -10.45 14.20
C LEU A 21 -20.40 -9.11 14.54
N ARG A 22 -21.14 -9.04 15.66
CA ARG A 22 -21.79 -7.81 16.13
C ARG A 22 -20.73 -6.76 16.45
N GLY A 23 -20.87 -5.55 15.89
CA GLY A 23 -19.94 -4.42 16.06
C GLY A 23 -19.39 -3.85 14.76
N MET A 24 -19.60 -4.52 13.62
CA MET A 24 -19.13 -4.07 12.30
C MET A 24 -20.22 -3.28 11.56
N ASN A 25 -20.31 -1.97 11.79
CA ASN A 25 -20.99 -1.05 10.86
C ASN A 25 -20.15 -0.93 9.59
N GLY A 26 -20.36 -1.82 8.62
CA GLY A 26 -19.59 -1.84 7.37
C GLY A 26 -19.00 -3.22 7.10
N VAL A 27 -19.86 -4.18 6.77
CA VAL A 27 -19.39 -5.46 6.24
C VAL A 27 -18.86 -5.21 4.84
N THR A 28 -17.54 -5.08 4.69
CA THR A 28 -16.89 -5.50 3.44
C THR A 28 -17.11 -7.00 3.37
N THR A 29 -17.98 -7.44 2.47
CA THR A 29 -18.13 -8.88 2.20
C THR A 29 -16.74 -9.43 1.97
N LEU A 30 -16.25 -10.39 2.76
CA LEU A 30 -14.95 -11.03 2.54
C LEU A 30 -15.13 -12.13 1.49
N THR A 31 -15.37 -11.74 0.23
CA THR A 31 -15.41 -12.68 -0.91
C THR A 31 -14.04 -12.74 -1.58
N ASP A 32 -13.82 -13.77 -2.39
CA ASP A 32 -12.59 -13.94 -3.16
C ASP A 32 -12.34 -12.78 -4.17
N PHE A 33 -13.36 -11.98 -4.49
CA PHE A 33 -13.27 -10.82 -5.39
C PHE A 33 -13.17 -9.47 -4.66
N SER A 34 -13.43 -9.42 -3.35
CA SER A 34 -13.46 -8.18 -2.55
C SER A 34 -12.36 -8.10 -1.49
N LYS A 35 -11.56 -9.16 -1.34
CA LYS A 35 -10.33 -9.15 -0.54
C LYS A 35 -9.22 -8.50 -1.37
N LEU A 36 -8.90 -7.25 -1.06
CA LEU A 36 -7.74 -6.55 -1.61
C LEU A 36 -6.44 -6.91 -0.86
N GLY A 37 -6.33 -8.14 -0.34
CA GLY A 37 -5.17 -8.63 0.40
C GLY A 37 -5.22 -8.54 1.93
N TYR A 38 -4.18 -9.06 2.56
CA TYR A 38 -4.00 -9.11 4.02
C TYR A 38 -2.68 -8.46 4.43
N CYS A 39 -2.69 -7.74 5.56
CA CYS A 39 -1.50 -7.19 6.18
C CYS A 39 -0.62 -8.33 6.70
N VAL A 40 0.44 -8.65 5.96
CA VAL A 40 1.38 -9.73 6.28
C VAL A 40 2.60 -9.24 7.06
N TRP A 41 2.87 -7.93 7.01
CA TRP A 41 3.96 -7.31 7.74
C TRP A 41 3.61 -5.86 8.10
N ALA A 42 3.95 -5.48 9.33
CA ALA A 42 3.84 -4.13 9.84
C ALA A 42 5.09 -3.82 10.67
N GLY A 43 5.70 -2.67 10.44
CA GLY A 43 6.92 -2.30 11.17
C GLY A 43 7.53 -0.99 10.70
N THR A 44 8.66 -0.66 11.29
CA THR A 44 9.45 0.53 10.93
C THR A 44 10.67 0.11 10.11
N VAL A 45 10.91 0.82 9.00
CA VAL A 45 12.13 0.70 8.19
C VAL A 45 12.87 2.04 8.11
N TYR A 46 14.16 2.00 7.79
CA TYR A 46 14.98 3.19 7.59
C TYR A 46 15.41 3.30 6.13
N SER A 47 15.20 4.47 5.54
CA SER A 47 15.70 4.85 4.22
C SER A 47 16.78 5.92 4.40
N ASP A 48 17.88 5.83 3.67
CA ASP A 48 19.06 6.67 3.86
C ASP A 48 19.05 7.97 3.02
N GLY A 49 17.95 8.21 2.29
CA GLY A 49 17.79 9.39 1.42
C GLY A 49 18.66 9.39 0.16
N LYS A 50 19.36 8.29 -0.17
CA LYS A 50 20.29 8.25 -1.30
C LYS A 50 19.63 7.65 -2.54
N LYS A 51 19.82 8.27 -3.71
CA LYS A 51 19.42 7.69 -5.00
C LYS A 51 19.99 6.28 -5.16
N GLY A 52 19.15 5.33 -5.57
CA GLY A 52 19.57 3.94 -5.78
C GLY A 52 19.68 3.11 -4.50
N SER A 53 19.48 3.74 -3.34
CA SER A 53 19.41 3.11 -2.03
C SER A 53 18.02 3.37 -1.44
N GLY A 54 17.46 2.38 -0.76
CA GLY A 54 16.12 2.51 -0.22
C GLY A 54 15.85 1.47 0.84
N ALA A 55 14.87 1.78 1.67
CA ALA A 55 14.42 0.87 2.71
C ALA A 55 13.86 -0.42 2.08
N LYS A 56 14.28 -1.57 2.61
CA LYS A 56 13.71 -2.88 2.27
C LYS A 56 12.81 -3.37 3.39
N ILE A 57 11.75 -4.10 3.02
CA ILE A 57 10.93 -4.81 3.99
C ILE A 57 11.55 -6.20 4.21
N PRO A 58 11.98 -6.56 5.43
CA PRO A 58 12.65 -7.84 5.67
C PRO A 58 11.79 -9.04 5.28
N GLY A 59 12.34 -9.95 4.48
CA GLY A 59 11.66 -11.18 4.07
C GLY A 59 10.67 -11.04 2.91
N TYR A 60 10.55 -9.87 2.29
CA TYR A 60 9.62 -9.63 1.18
C TYR A 60 10.31 -9.01 -0.04
N ASP A 61 9.91 -9.47 -1.22
CA ASP A 61 10.24 -8.82 -2.50
C ASP A 61 9.06 -7.96 -2.96
N ILE A 62 9.14 -6.68 -2.61
CA ILE A 62 8.16 -5.68 -2.97
C ILE A 62 8.38 -5.12 -4.39
N SER A 63 9.10 -5.79 -5.28
CA SER A 63 9.09 -5.38 -6.70
C SER A 63 7.80 -5.75 -7.42
N ASN A 64 7.06 -6.76 -6.94
CA ASN A 64 5.81 -7.21 -7.53
C ASN A 64 4.61 -6.37 -7.05
N GLU A 65 4.24 -5.35 -7.83
CA GLU A 65 3.12 -4.44 -7.52
C GLU A 65 1.73 -5.07 -7.65
N SER A 66 1.57 -6.12 -8.46
CA SER A 66 0.29 -6.82 -8.57
C SER A 66 0.01 -7.76 -7.39
N ARG A 67 1.06 -8.19 -6.68
CA ARG A 67 0.96 -9.01 -5.47
C ARG A 67 1.00 -8.19 -4.19
N TYR A 68 1.85 -7.18 -4.13
CA TYR A 68 2.09 -6.44 -2.90
C TYR A 68 1.62 -4.99 -3.01
N THR A 69 0.78 -4.58 -2.07
CA THR A 69 0.41 -3.18 -1.86
C THR A 69 1.08 -2.68 -0.59
N ILE A 70 1.69 -1.49 -0.66
CA ILE A 70 2.39 -0.90 0.47
C ILE A 70 1.67 0.38 0.88
N TYR A 71 1.46 0.53 2.17
CA TYR A 71 1.05 1.80 2.77
C TYR A 71 2.13 2.29 3.72
N VAL A 72 2.48 3.56 3.61
CA VAL A 72 3.64 4.14 4.29
C VAL A 72 3.25 5.46 4.93
N ARG A 73 3.81 5.74 6.10
CA ARG A 73 3.84 7.09 6.68
C ARG A 73 5.23 7.39 7.22
N PRO A 74 5.73 8.62 7.08
CA PRO A 74 6.91 9.04 7.81
C PRO A 74 6.64 9.00 9.33
N LYS A 75 7.62 8.53 10.10
CA LYS A 75 7.48 8.35 11.56
C LYS A 75 7.55 9.68 12.30
N SER A 76 8.45 10.57 11.92
CA SER A 76 8.79 11.77 12.70
C SER A 76 9.01 13.04 11.89
N GLN A 77 9.31 12.93 10.60
CA GLN A 77 9.63 14.08 9.75
C GLN A 77 8.95 13.94 8.39
N ALA A 78 8.62 15.06 7.77
CA ALA A 78 8.07 15.03 6.43
C ALA A 78 9.14 14.62 5.41
N CYS A 79 8.77 13.82 4.43
CA CYS A 79 9.66 13.44 3.33
C CYS A 79 8.85 13.05 2.09
N THR A 80 9.52 13.10 0.94
CA THR A 80 9.03 12.58 -0.34
C THR A 80 9.41 11.11 -0.45
N MET A 81 8.46 10.26 -0.79
CA MET A 81 8.64 8.81 -0.82
C MET A 81 8.22 8.21 -2.16
N LEU A 82 8.90 7.15 -2.59
CA LEU A 82 8.54 6.38 -3.79
C LEU A 82 8.86 4.91 -3.57
N ARG A 83 7.96 4.03 -4.02
CA ARG A 83 8.31 2.62 -4.21
C ARG A 83 9.02 2.49 -5.55
N ARG A 84 10.25 2.00 -5.55
CA ARG A 84 10.98 1.72 -6.80
C ARG A 84 11.70 0.38 -6.69
N GLY A 85 11.34 -0.54 -7.58
CA GLY A 85 11.78 -1.93 -7.50
C GLY A 85 11.46 -2.54 -6.12
N ASN A 86 12.41 -3.26 -5.55
CA ASN A 86 12.26 -3.88 -4.23
C ASN A 86 12.66 -2.94 -3.06
N SER A 87 12.32 -1.65 -3.14
CA SER A 87 12.73 -0.67 -2.11
C SER A 87 11.84 0.57 -2.03
N ILE A 88 11.85 1.22 -0.87
CA ILE A 88 11.19 2.51 -0.61
C ILE A 88 12.26 3.61 -0.54
N TRP A 89 12.25 4.50 -1.52
CA TRP A 89 13.16 5.62 -1.66
C TRP A 89 12.60 6.83 -0.93
N THR A 90 13.51 7.65 -0.41
CA THR A 90 13.21 8.93 0.23
C THR A 90 14.12 10.02 -0.30
N ASP A 91 13.70 11.28 -0.26
CA ASP A 91 14.53 12.44 -0.59
C ASP A 91 15.51 12.80 0.54
N ILE A 92 15.21 12.39 1.77
CA ILE A 92 16.02 12.61 2.96
C ILE A 92 16.06 11.35 3.84
N PRO A 93 17.12 11.15 4.66
CA PRO A 93 17.17 10.03 5.58
C PRO A 93 15.97 10.03 6.54
N ALA A 94 15.17 8.96 6.58
CA ALA A 94 13.93 8.92 7.34
C ALA A 94 13.55 7.52 7.83
N TYR A 95 12.94 7.46 9.01
CA TYR A 95 12.22 6.28 9.49
C TYR A 95 10.78 6.30 9.00
N LEU A 96 10.35 5.19 8.42
CA LEU A 96 9.02 5.03 7.83
C LEU A 96 8.30 3.90 8.54
N ASN A 97 7.06 4.16 8.99
CA ASN A 97 6.17 3.08 9.38
C ASN A 97 5.49 2.55 8.12
N VAL A 98 5.51 1.24 7.96
CA VAL A 98 5.10 0.58 6.73
C VAL A 98 4.13 -0.56 7.07
N LEU A 99 3.05 -0.65 6.30
CA LEU A 99 2.11 -1.76 6.27
C LEU A 99 2.22 -2.41 4.89
N LEU A 100 2.52 -3.70 4.87
CA LEU A 100 2.62 -4.50 3.65
C LEU A 100 1.41 -5.43 3.55
N PHE A 101 0.68 -5.31 2.45
CA PHE A 101 -0.45 -6.17 2.12
C PHE A 101 -0.07 -7.11 1.00
N ASP A 102 -0.28 -8.42 1.20
CA ASP A 102 -0.17 -9.45 0.17
C ASP A 102 -1.58 -9.79 -0.34
N HIS A 103 -1.76 -9.75 -1.66
CA HIS A 103 -3.01 -10.13 -2.33
C HIS A 103 -3.19 -11.65 -2.45
N ASN A 104 -2.09 -12.41 -2.31
CA ASN A 104 -2.08 -13.88 -2.38
C ASN A 104 -1.27 -14.47 -1.20
N PRO A 105 -1.65 -14.20 0.06
CA PRO A 105 -0.93 -14.72 1.21
C PRO A 105 -1.20 -16.21 1.39
N ASP A 106 -0.23 -16.91 1.98
CA ASP A 106 -0.46 -18.25 2.51
C ASP A 106 -1.24 -18.16 3.83
N LEU A 107 -2.54 -18.44 3.76
CA LEU A 107 -3.45 -18.46 4.91
C LEU A 107 -3.40 -19.78 5.69
N SER A 108 -2.60 -20.76 5.27
CA SER A 108 -2.40 -21.99 6.04
C SER A 108 -1.65 -21.74 7.36
N VAL A 109 -0.97 -20.59 7.47
CA VAL A 109 -0.25 -20.22 8.68
C VAL A 109 -1.23 -19.77 9.77
N LEU A 110 -1.34 -20.57 10.82
CA LEU A 110 -2.30 -20.36 11.91
C LEU A 110 -1.69 -19.56 13.06
N PRO A 111 -2.49 -18.68 13.72
CA PRO A 111 -2.08 -18.07 14.97
C PRO A 111 -2.21 -19.09 16.11
N LYS A 112 -1.43 -18.92 17.19
CA LYS A 112 -1.55 -19.77 18.39
C LYS A 112 -2.94 -19.63 19.05
N TYR A 113 -3.53 -18.44 18.94
CA TYR A 113 -4.87 -18.11 19.42
C TYR A 113 -5.57 -17.24 18.37
N GLY A 114 -6.85 -17.49 18.09
CA GLY A 114 -7.63 -16.69 17.15
C GLY A 114 -8.76 -17.43 16.45
N ILE A 115 -9.28 -16.82 15.39
CA ILE A 115 -10.34 -17.35 14.52
C ILE A 115 -9.72 -17.80 13.19
N GLN A 116 -10.12 -18.99 12.73
CA GLN A 116 -9.86 -19.53 11.40
C GLN A 116 -11.21 -19.85 10.75
N ILE A 117 -11.38 -19.48 9.49
CA ILE A 117 -12.54 -19.85 8.69
C ILE A 117 -12.04 -20.69 7.52
N CYS A 118 -12.62 -21.87 7.35
CA CYS A 118 -12.34 -22.78 6.25
C CYS A 118 -13.54 -22.87 5.31
N ASN A 119 -13.29 -23.12 4.03
CA ASN A 119 -14.35 -23.51 3.10
C ASN A 119 -14.75 -24.98 3.29
N GLN A 120 -15.76 -25.42 2.53
CA GLN A 120 -16.28 -26.81 2.57
C GLN A 120 -15.23 -27.90 2.28
N ASN A 121 -14.12 -27.56 1.63
CA ASN A 121 -13.01 -28.47 1.32
C ASN A 121 -11.91 -28.45 2.40
N GLY A 122 -12.12 -27.76 3.52
CA GLY A 122 -11.14 -27.64 4.61
C GLY A 122 -10.01 -26.62 4.35
N LYS A 123 -10.03 -25.89 3.23
CA LYS A 123 -9.02 -24.85 2.93
C LYS A 123 -9.32 -23.57 3.72
N THR A 124 -8.32 -23.03 4.41
CA THR A 124 -8.42 -21.72 5.10
C THR A 124 -8.70 -20.60 4.11
N THR A 125 -9.78 -19.86 4.34
CA THR A 125 -10.18 -18.68 3.55
C THR A 125 -10.04 -17.38 4.34
N TYR A 126 -9.88 -17.46 5.66
CA TYR A 126 -9.56 -16.36 6.55
C TYR A 126 -8.84 -16.88 7.80
N THR A 127 -7.88 -16.09 8.28
CA THR A 127 -7.23 -16.28 9.57
C THR A 127 -7.08 -14.93 10.25
N SER A 128 -7.40 -14.89 11.55
CA SER A 128 -7.17 -13.72 12.40
C SER A 128 -5.70 -13.39 12.65
N LYS A 129 -4.76 -14.21 12.15
CA LYS A 129 -3.33 -13.91 12.17
C LYS A 129 -3.01 -12.62 11.40
N TYR A 130 -3.73 -12.34 10.32
CA TYR A 130 -3.47 -11.19 9.44
C TYR A 130 -4.70 -10.27 9.38
N CYS A 131 -4.48 -8.97 9.52
CA CYS A 131 -5.54 -7.97 9.39
C CYS A 131 -5.90 -7.79 7.89
N PRO A 132 -7.17 -7.95 7.46
CA PRO A 132 -7.55 -7.71 6.07
C PRO A 132 -7.41 -6.23 5.70
N LEU A 133 -7.11 -5.93 4.43
CA LEU A 133 -7.15 -4.55 3.94
C LEU A 133 -8.60 -4.06 3.95
N MET A 134 -8.87 -3.07 4.79
CA MET A 134 -10.09 -2.26 4.78
C MET A 134 -9.92 -1.08 3.82
N GLY A 135 -10.97 -0.80 3.05
CA GLY A 135 -10.98 0.32 2.10
C GLY A 135 -10.65 1.65 2.78
N GLY A 136 -9.98 2.54 2.04
CA GLY A 136 -9.52 3.83 2.52
C GLY A 136 -10.18 5.02 1.80
N GLN A 137 -9.65 6.21 2.06
CA GLN A 137 -10.02 7.44 1.37
C GLN A 137 -9.29 7.51 0.02
N LEU A 138 -10.03 7.82 -1.05
CA LEU A 138 -9.46 8.25 -2.34
C LEU A 138 -8.96 9.70 -2.22
N LEU A 139 -7.74 9.95 -2.65
CA LEU A 139 -7.11 11.26 -2.57
C LEU A 139 -7.20 12.00 -3.91
N SER A 140 -7.20 13.32 -3.84
CA SER A 140 -7.04 14.19 -5.02
C SER A 140 -5.66 13.96 -5.66
N ALA A 141 -5.58 14.04 -6.99
CA ALA A 141 -4.45 13.55 -7.78
C ALA A 141 -3.10 14.28 -7.57
N MET A 142 -3.08 15.49 -6.99
CA MET A 142 -1.84 16.29 -6.88
C MET A 142 -1.46 16.62 -5.44
N SER A 143 -2.37 17.15 -4.64
CA SER A 143 -2.11 17.46 -3.22
C SER A 143 -3.41 17.64 -2.44
N GLY A 144 -3.31 17.59 -1.12
CA GLY A 144 -4.45 17.81 -0.24
C GLY A 144 -4.22 17.33 1.17
N TYR A 145 -5.32 17.21 1.91
CA TYR A 145 -5.35 16.69 3.27
C TYR A 145 -6.25 15.46 3.33
N THR A 146 -5.81 14.44 4.06
CA THR A 146 -6.67 13.30 4.39
C THR A 146 -7.55 13.64 5.59
N GLN A 147 -8.71 12.98 5.68
CA GLN A 147 -9.59 13.07 6.84
C GLN A 147 -9.04 12.33 8.07
N TYR A 148 -8.06 11.44 7.89
CA TYR A 148 -7.51 10.64 8.97
C TYR A 148 -6.46 11.44 9.76
N ARG A 149 -6.42 11.19 11.07
CA ARG A 149 -5.39 11.75 11.96
C ARG A 149 -4.03 11.08 11.74
N ASN A 150 -4.05 9.78 11.47
CA ASN A 150 -2.87 8.92 11.35
C ASN A 150 -2.85 8.17 10.01
N PRO A 151 -2.93 8.85 8.85
CA PRO A 151 -3.03 8.18 7.56
C PRO A 151 -1.75 7.40 7.25
N TYR A 152 -1.91 6.21 6.66
CA TYR A 152 -0.87 5.60 5.85
C TYR A 152 -1.23 5.75 4.38
N PHE A 153 -0.29 6.21 3.58
CA PHE A 153 -0.49 6.53 2.18
C PHE A 153 -0.05 5.38 1.30
N ASN A 154 -0.86 5.06 0.29
CA ASN A 154 -0.47 4.07 -0.69
C ASN A 154 0.78 4.54 -1.44
N LEU A 155 1.78 3.65 -1.48
CA LEU A 155 3.02 3.90 -2.20
C LEU A 155 3.07 3.00 -3.44
N GLY A 156 2.58 3.55 -4.56
CA GLY A 156 2.77 2.96 -5.89
C GLY A 156 4.06 3.44 -6.57
N ASN A 157 4.29 2.97 -7.79
CA ASN A 157 5.25 3.61 -8.69
C ASN A 157 4.66 4.94 -9.17
N TYR A 158 5.16 6.05 -8.62
CA TYR A 158 4.84 7.37 -9.15
C TYR A 158 5.58 7.58 -10.47
N GLY A 159 4.94 8.33 -11.36
CA GLY A 159 5.43 8.48 -12.72
C GLY A 159 6.81 9.10 -12.84
N THR A 160 7.46 8.81 -13.97
CA THR A 160 8.66 9.54 -14.39
C THR A 160 8.29 10.62 -15.41
N PHE A 161 8.98 11.75 -15.36
CA PHE A 161 8.85 12.83 -16.34
C PHE A 161 10.23 13.31 -16.81
N VAL A 162 10.30 13.86 -18.01
CA VAL A 162 11.52 14.52 -18.50
C VAL A 162 11.70 15.83 -17.72
N SER A 163 12.71 15.88 -16.85
CA SER A 163 12.96 17.04 -15.97
C SER A 163 13.83 18.11 -16.62
N SER A 164 14.70 17.71 -17.54
CA SER A 164 15.57 18.61 -18.27
C SER A 164 15.93 18.03 -19.63
N ILE A 165 16.05 18.92 -20.61
CA ILE A 165 16.67 18.64 -21.91
C ILE A 165 17.79 19.67 -22.08
N LYS A 166 19.02 19.20 -22.28
CA LYS A 166 20.17 20.03 -22.62
C LYS A 166 20.79 19.50 -23.91
N ASN A 167 20.69 20.27 -24.99
CA ASN A 167 21.05 19.83 -26.34
C ASN A 167 20.32 18.52 -26.70
N LYS A 168 21.08 17.47 -27.03
CA LYS A 168 20.59 16.13 -27.39
C LYS A 168 20.47 15.19 -26.19
N TYR A 169 20.55 15.69 -24.95
CA TYR A 169 20.53 14.87 -23.74
C TYR A 169 19.30 15.19 -22.89
N TYR A 170 18.70 14.15 -22.29
CA TYR A 170 17.57 14.26 -21.38
C TYR A 170 17.90 13.68 -20.00
N ASP A 171 17.25 14.21 -18.98
CA ASP A 171 17.16 13.60 -17.65
C ASP A 171 15.70 13.20 -17.36
N LEU A 172 15.50 12.00 -16.84
CA LEU A 172 14.21 11.57 -16.28
C LEU A 172 14.23 11.76 -14.78
N ALA A 173 13.20 12.40 -14.26
CA ALA A 173 12.93 12.52 -12.84
C ALA A 173 11.81 11.59 -12.42
N ALA A 174 11.98 10.95 -11.26
CA ALA A 174 10.87 10.30 -10.60
C ALA A 174 10.18 11.28 -9.67
N LEU A 175 8.85 11.26 -9.74
CA LEU A 175 8.00 11.88 -8.72
C LEU A 175 7.88 10.92 -7.54
N GLY A 176 7.54 11.47 -6.38
CA GLY A 176 7.16 10.72 -5.20
C GLY A 176 6.08 11.45 -4.42
N LEU A 177 5.57 10.80 -3.38
CA LEU A 177 4.60 11.37 -2.48
C LEU A 177 5.30 12.03 -1.30
N TYR A 178 5.25 13.35 -1.25
CA TYR A 178 5.57 14.11 -0.05
C TYR A 178 4.46 13.95 0.96
N VAL A 179 4.81 13.62 2.20
CA VAL A 179 3.87 13.46 3.32
C VAL A 179 4.34 14.27 4.51
N SER A 180 3.44 15.05 5.10
CA SER A 180 3.66 15.80 6.34
C SER A 180 2.40 15.72 7.23
N GLY A 181 2.40 14.81 8.20
CA GLY A 181 1.19 14.53 8.99
C GLY A 181 0.09 13.96 8.10
N ASN A 182 -1.05 14.66 8.02
CA ASN A 182 -2.16 14.29 7.13
C ASN A 182 -2.16 15.04 5.79
N TYR A 183 -1.16 15.90 5.55
CA TYR A 183 -0.95 16.56 4.27
C TYR A 183 -0.16 15.67 3.33
N TYR A 184 -0.52 15.70 2.04
CA TYR A 184 0.23 15.04 0.98
C TYR A 184 0.34 15.90 -0.28
N ASP A 185 1.41 15.68 -1.03
CA ASP A 185 1.73 16.42 -2.25
C ASP A 185 2.61 15.57 -3.18
N VAL A 186 2.44 15.67 -4.50
CA VAL A 186 3.31 14.97 -5.46
C VAL A 186 4.50 15.87 -5.77
N ARG A 187 5.72 15.41 -5.45
CA ARG A 187 6.95 16.19 -5.59
C ARG A 187 8.02 15.45 -6.36
N PHE A 188 8.96 16.21 -6.92
CA PHE A 188 10.21 15.67 -7.42
C PHE A 188 10.94 14.94 -6.28
N LEU A 189 11.36 13.70 -6.55
CA LEU A 189 12.17 12.93 -5.61
C LEU A 189 13.64 12.92 -6.04
N ALA A 190 13.92 12.42 -7.24
CA ALA A 190 15.28 12.28 -7.74
C ALA A 190 15.31 12.13 -9.27
N THR A 191 16.42 12.55 -9.89
CA THR A 191 16.74 12.15 -11.26
C THR A 191 17.05 10.66 -11.27
N VAL A 192 16.37 9.89 -12.11
CA VAL A 192 16.42 8.42 -12.11
C VAL A 192 17.10 7.82 -13.32
N ASP A 193 17.18 8.55 -14.41
CA ASP A 193 17.84 8.13 -15.65
C ASP A 193 18.28 9.35 -16.46
N SER A 194 19.22 9.15 -17.39
CA SER A 194 19.71 10.18 -18.31
C SER A 194 20.18 9.54 -19.62
N GLY A 195 19.86 10.13 -20.77
CA GLY A 195 20.21 9.54 -22.06
C GLY A 195 20.37 10.54 -23.20
N TRP A 196 20.77 10.02 -24.37
CA TRP A 196 20.85 10.77 -25.63
C TRP A 196 19.57 10.56 -26.45
N MET A 197 18.97 11.65 -26.92
CA MET A 197 17.70 11.68 -27.63
C MET A 197 17.80 12.12 -29.10
N GLY A 198 18.99 12.46 -29.59
CA GLY A 198 19.17 12.92 -30.98
C GLY A 198 18.51 14.28 -31.27
N ASP A 199 18.09 14.51 -32.51
CA ASP A 199 17.43 15.76 -32.96
C ASP A 199 15.90 15.75 -32.78
N MET A 200 15.35 14.85 -31.96
CA MET A 200 13.90 14.82 -31.73
C MET A 200 13.44 16.05 -30.93
N TRP A 201 12.44 16.76 -31.45
CA TRP A 201 11.65 17.73 -30.72
C TRP A 201 10.86 17.03 -29.62
N THR A 202 11.24 17.25 -28.36
CA THR A 202 10.53 16.73 -27.20
C THR A 202 9.87 17.89 -26.47
N ASN A 203 8.54 17.90 -26.46
CA ASN A 203 7.79 18.74 -25.53
C ASN A 203 8.13 18.29 -24.11
N ASN A 204 8.64 19.22 -23.29
CA ASN A 204 8.71 19.05 -21.84
C ASN A 204 7.35 18.59 -21.30
N GLY A 205 7.32 17.66 -20.36
CA GLY A 205 6.13 17.43 -19.51
C GLY A 205 5.27 16.21 -19.79
N ASN A 206 5.75 15.18 -20.51
CA ASN A 206 5.07 13.88 -20.47
C ASN A 206 5.27 13.23 -19.10
N VAL A 207 4.27 13.34 -18.23
CA VAL A 207 4.20 12.53 -17.02
C VAL A 207 3.60 11.17 -17.39
N GLN A 208 4.42 10.13 -17.40
CA GLN A 208 3.93 8.75 -17.46
C GLN A 208 3.80 8.22 -16.03
N GLY A 209 2.60 8.20 -15.46
CA GLY A 209 2.40 7.68 -14.11
C GLY A 209 0.94 7.46 -13.72
N ILE A 210 0.71 6.40 -12.95
CA ILE A 210 -0.58 6.12 -12.30
C ILE A 210 -0.58 6.87 -10.95
N TYR A 211 -1.42 7.89 -10.81
CA TYR A 211 -1.61 8.62 -9.56
C TYR A 211 -2.66 7.95 -8.68
N ASN A 212 -2.43 6.70 -8.28
CA ASN A 212 -3.34 6.04 -7.33
C ASN A 212 -2.99 6.45 -5.90
N THR A 213 -3.28 7.70 -5.54
CA THR A 213 -3.18 8.15 -4.15
C THR A 213 -4.48 7.80 -3.43
N HIS A 214 -4.42 6.74 -2.63
CA HIS A 214 -5.43 6.46 -1.61
C HIS A 214 -4.69 6.27 -0.30
N CYS A 215 -5.35 6.56 0.81
CA CYS A 215 -4.78 6.34 2.14
C CYS A 215 -5.76 5.57 3.00
N ILE A 216 -5.23 4.83 3.97
CA ILE A 216 -6.01 4.12 4.97
C ILE A 216 -5.83 4.77 6.34
N ASP A 217 -6.82 4.56 7.20
CA ASP A 217 -6.73 4.94 8.60
C ASP A 217 -5.73 4.05 9.33
N GLY A 218 -4.60 4.61 9.75
CA GLY A 218 -3.59 3.86 10.49
C GLY A 218 -4.03 3.40 11.86
N ASP A 219 -5.04 4.06 12.46
CA ASP A 219 -5.54 3.70 13.79
C ASP A 219 -6.29 2.34 13.79
N LEU A 220 -6.59 1.81 12.59
CA LEU A 220 -7.19 0.47 12.43
C LEU A 220 -6.15 -0.67 12.37
N TYR A 221 -4.86 -0.35 12.27
CA TYR A 221 -3.78 -1.33 12.08
C TYR A 221 -2.68 -1.22 13.15
N LEU A 222 -2.87 -0.37 14.16
CA LEU A 222 -1.95 -0.11 15.27
C LEU A 222 -2.56 -0.52 16.60
#